data_AF-A0A7M5XM25-F1
#
_entry.id   AF-A0A7M5XM25-F1
#
_cell.length_a   1.000
_cell.length_b   1.000
_cell.length_c   1.000
_cell.angle_alpha   90.00
_cell.angle_beta   90.00
_cell.angle_gamma   90.00
#
_symmetry.space_group_name_H-M   'P 1'
#
loop_
_entity.id
_entity.type
_entity.pdbx_description
1 polymer ?
#
loop_
_entity_poly.entity_id
_entity_poly.type
_entity_poly.pdbx_seq_one_letter_code
_entity_poly.pdbx_strand_id
1 'polypeptide(L)'
;MDVSTESILSGEEKEVLDGLEFPEEVEEALKEVISGTDPLDGKDFNPVDYINALFPTEQSLANIDEVVARIRMRIRKLDDDIRSSIRSQTDSESNGKQALEAAKDDIHEVFSKIKDIKEKADKSEDMVKEITRDIKQLDHGKRHLTSSITTLNHLHM
;
A
#
# COMPACT_ATOMS: atom_id res chain seq x y z
N MET A 1 -30.75 16.11 -40.20
CA MET A 1 -30.27 15.01 -39.35
C MET A 1 -29.51 15.66 -38.22
N ASP A 2 -30.27 16.10 -37.21
CA ASP A 2 -29.74 16.60 -35.96
C ASP A 2 -29.13 15.42 -35.22
N VAL A 3 -27.82 15.48 -34.96
CA VAL A 3 -27.22 14.69 -33.90
C VAL A 3 -27.05 15.64 -32.73
N SER A 4 -28.17 15.89 -32.04
CA SER A 4 -28.16 16.40 -30.69
C SER A 4 -27.28 15.45 -29.88
N THR A 5 -26.09 15.89 -29.50
CA THR A 5 -25.32 15.25 -28.44
C THR A 5 -26.08 15.49 -27.15
N GLU A 6 -27.03 14.61 -26.85
CA GLU A 6 -27.69 14.56 -25.55
C GLU A 6 -26.61 14.42 -24.47
N SER A 7 -26.64 15.36 -23.54
CA SER A 7 -25.85 15.37 -22.32
C SER A 7 -26.08 14.05 -21.59
N ILE A 8 -25.02 13.23 -21.45
CA ILE A 8 -25.09 11.89 -20.82
C ILE A 8 -25.16 11.97 -19.28
N LEU A 9 -25.06 13.15 -18.68
CA LEU A 9 -25.08 13.31 -17.23
C LEU A 9 -26.48 13.64 -16.72
N SER A 10 -26.96 12.82 -15.79
CA SER A 10 -28.25 12.96 -15.14
C SER A 10 -28.30 14.25 -14.28
N GLY A 11 -29.50 14.79 -14.07
CA GLY A 11 -29.69 16.05 -13.33
C GLY A 11 -29.17 16.03 -11.89
N GLU A 12 -29.07 14.84 -11.27
CA GLU A 12 -28.54 14.64 -9.90
C GLU A 12 -27.00 14.65 -9.87
N GLU A 13 -26.33 14.17 -10.92
CA GLU A 13 -24.85 14.19 -10.99
C GLU A 13 -24.29 15.61 -11.22
N LYS A 14 -25.10 16.51 -11.80
CA LYS A 14 -24.76 17.93 -11.92
C LYS A 14 -24.75 18.67 -10.57
N GLU A 15 -25.60 18.29 -9.61
CA GLU A 15 -25.64 18.92 -8.28
C GLU A 15 -24.46 18.50 -7.39
N VAL A 16 -23.90 17.30 -7.58
CA VAL A 16 -22.78 16.81 -6.75
C VAL A 16 -21.47 17.57 -7.02
N LEU A 17 -21.32 18.16 -8.21
CA LEU A 17 -20.11 18.90 -8.60
C LEU A 17 -20.16 20.39 -8.27
N ASP A 18 -21.35 20.97 -8.05
CA ASP A 18 -21.56 22.42 -7.91
C ASP A 18 -21.30 22.96 -6.48
N GLY A 19 -20.64 22.18 -5.62
CA GLY A 19 -20.48 22.51 -4.20
C GLY A 19 -19.36 21.80 -3.44
N LEU A 20 -18.36 21.24 -4.13
CA LEU A 20 -17.17 20.69 -3.46
C LEU A 20 -16.22 21.83 -3.06
N GLU A 21 -16.53 22.51 -1.94
CA GLU A 21 -15.54 23.36 -1.26
C GLU A 21 -14.58 22.46 -0.50
N PHE A 22 -13.40 22.24 -1.08
CA PHE A 22 -12.33 21.54 -0.39
C PHE A 22 -11.78 22.43 0.74
N PRO A 23 -11.40 21.84 1.89
CA PRO A 23 -10.64 22.55 2.91
C PRO A 23 -9.39 23.21 2.31
N GLU A 24 -8.99 24.37 2.82
CA GLU A 24 -7.87 25.18 2.30
C GLU A 24 -6.57 24.36 2.15
N GLU A 25 -6.30 23.45 3.09
CA GLU A 25 -5.16 22.53 3.06
C GLU A 25 -5.19 21.54 1.87
N VAL A 26 -6.38 21.10 1.47
CA VAL A 26 -6.58 20.21 0.32
C VAL A 26 -6.48 20.98 -0.99
N GLU A 27 -6.99 22.22 -1.04
CA GLU A 27 -6.83 23.09 -2.22
C GLU A 27 -5.35 23.47 -2.45
N GLU A 28 -4.59 23.75 -1.39
CA GLU A 28 -3.16 24.03 -1.49
C GLU A 28 -2.37 22.81 -1.97
N ALA A 29 -2.65 21.63 -1.41
CA ALA A 29 -2.03 20.38 -1.85
C ALA A 29 -2.37 20.05 -3.31
N LEU A 30 -3.63 20.27 -3.72
CA LEU A 30 -4.05 20.10 -5.12
C LEU A 30 -3.33 21.08 -6.04
N LYS A 31 -3.15 22.34 -5.66
CA LYS A 31 -2.37 23.32 -6.45
C LYS A 31 -0.89 22.95 -6.57
N GLU A 32 -0.30 22.36 -5.54
CA GLU A 32 1.10 21.94 -5.57
C GLU A 32 1.30 20.73 -6.48
N VAL A 33 0.39 19.75 -6.40
CA VAL A 33 0.44 18.49 -7.17
C VAL A 33 -0.01 18.68 -8.62
N ILE A 34 -1.07 19.47 -8.83
CA ILE A 34 -1.54 19.90 -10.15
C ILE A 34 -0.76 21.18 -10.47
N SER A 35 0.54 21.03 -10.78
CA SER A 35 1.37 22.14 -11.26
C SER A 35 0.97 22.55 -12.70
N GLY A 36 -0.30 22.86 -12.91
CA GLY A 36 -0.89 23.21 -14.18
C GLY A 36 -0.81 24.70 -14.40
N THR A 37 0.19 25.14 -15.18
CA THR A 37 0.07 26.39 -15.95
C THR A 37 -0.97 26.28 -17.07
N ASP A 38 -1.72 25.17 -17.15
CA ASP A 38 -2.80 25.00 -18.11
C ASP A 38 -4.00 25.85 -17.63
N PRO A 39 -4.41 26.88 -18.38
CA PRO A 39 -5.56 27.70 -18.01
C PRO A 39 -6.85 26.89 -17.88
N LEU A 40 -6.92 25.69 -18.46
CA LEU A 40 -8.04 24.77 -18.33
C LEU A 40 -8.17 24.12 -16.94
N ASP A 41 -7.10 24.13 -16.13
CA ASP A 41 -7.07 23.54 -14.78
C ASP A 41 -7.51 24.53 -13.68
N GLY A 42 -7.76 25.79 -14.06
CA GLY A 42 -8.14 26.85 -13.12
C GLY A 42 -9.59 26.75 -12.64
N LYS A 43 -9.81 26.89 -11.33
CA LYS A 43 -11.15 26.97 -10.71
C LYS A 43 -12.02 28.09 -11.31
N ASP A 44 -11.38 29.19 -11.72
CA ASP A 44 -12.02 30.37 -12.33
C ASP A 44 -11.89 30.38 -13.87
N PHE A 45 -11.81 29.22 -14.51
CA PHE A 45 -11.66 29.16 -15.96
C PHE A 45 -12.81 29.87 -16.69
N ASN A 46 -12.48 30.96 -17.40
CA ASN A 46 -13.42 31.66 -18.26
C ASN A 46 -13.20 31.27 -19.73
N PRO A 47 -14.15 30.54 -20.35
CA PRO A 47 -14.01 30.13 -21.75
C PRO A 47 -13.98 31.31 -22.72
N VAL A 48 -14.64 32.42 -22.39
CA VAL A 48 -14.67 33.63 -23.23
C VAL A 48 -13.31 34.30 -23.24
N ASP A 49 -12.69 34.48 -22.07
CA ASP A 49 -11.35 35.06 -21.97
C ASP A 49 -10.30 34.17 -22.61
N TYR A 50 -10.44 32.84 -22.48
CA TYR A 50 -9.57 31.89 -23.14
C TYR A 50 -9.68 31.93 -24.67
N ILE A 51 -10.90 32.00 -25.22
CA ILE A 51 -11.12 32.16 -26.66
C ILE A 51 -10.57 33.51 -27.14
N ASN A 52 -10.80 34.59 -26.40
CA ASN A 52 -10.29 35.92 -26.74
C ASN A 52 -8.75 36.00 -26.65
N ALA A 53 -8.12 35.21 -25.77
CA ALA A 53 -6.67 35.06 -25.72
C ALA A 53 -6.13 34.28 -26.93
N LEU A 54 -6.86 33.26 -27.40
CA LEU A 54 -6.52 32.50 -28.61
C LEU A 54 -6.76 33.31 -29.90
N PHE A 55 -7.78 34.16 -29.91
CA PHE A 55 -8.19 34.97 -31.06
C PHE A 55 -8.37 36.46 -30.71
N PRO A 56 -7.27 37.23 -30.50
CA PRO A 56 -7.37 38.63 -30.04
C PRO A 56 -7.92 39.61 -31.09
N THR A 57 -7.87 39.24 -32.37
CA THR A 57 -8.27 40.09 -33.50
C THR A 57 -9.01 39.27 -34.55
N GLU A 58 -9.86 39.90 -35.37
CA GLU A 58 -10.58 39.19 -36.45
C GLU A 58 -9.65 38.49 -37.44
N GLN A 59 -8.43 39.00 -37.67
CA GLN A 59 -7.46 38.35 -38.56
C GLN A 59 -6.98 36.99 -38.02
N SER A 60 -6.97 36.80 -36.70
CA SER A 60 -6.56 35.52 -36.09
C SER A 60 -7.56 34.38 -36.35
N LEU A 61 -8.82 34.70 -36.67
CA LEU A 61 -9.85 33.70 -37.02
C LEU A 61 -9.50 32.93 -38.31
N ALA A 62 -8.61 33.46 -39.16
CA ALA A 62 -8.11 32.74 -40.32
C ALA A 62 -7.40 31.41 -39.95
N ASN A 63 -6.89 31.29 -38.72
CA ASN A 63 -6.17 30.10 -38.24
C ASN A 63 -7.08 29.15 -37.41
N ILE A 64 -8.40 29.35 -37.43
CA ILE A 64 -9.33 28.60 -36.58
C ILE A 64 -9.23 27.08 -36.78
N ASP A 65 -9.12 26.62 -38.02
CA ASP A 65 -9.04 25.20 -38.35
C ASP A 65 -7.78 24.55 -37.76
N GLU A 66 -6.66 25.29 -37.73
CA GLU A 66 -5.39 24.81 -37.15
C GLU A 66 -5.50 24.67 -35.63
N VAL A 67 -6.10 25.67 -34.97
CA VAL A 67 -6.31 25.65 -33.51
C VAL A 67 -7.28 24.52 -33.14
N VAL A 68 -8.37 24.35 -33.88
CA VAL A 68 -9.33 23.25 -33.68
C VAL A 68 -8.66 21.89 -33.86
N ALA A 69 -7.83 21.72 -34.89
CA ALA A 69 -7.08 20.48 -35.11
C ALA A 69 -6.14 20.18 -33.94
N ARG A 70 -5.45 21.21 -33.43
CA ARG A 70 -4.55 21.10 -32.27
C ARG A 70 -5.28 20.69 -31.00
N ILE A 71 -6.44 21.30 -30.72
CA ILE A 71 -7.28 20.94 -29.57
C ILE A 71 -7.80 19.50 -29.70
N ARG A 72 -8.27 19.09 -30.88
CA ARG A 72 -8.69 17.70 -31.13
C ARG A 72 -7.56 16.70 -30.90
N MET A 73 -6.34 17.05 -31.28
CA MET A 73 -5.16 16.21 -31.02
C MET A 73 -4.85 16.13 -29.52
N ARG A 74 -4.93 17.26 -28.80
CA ARG A 74 -4.75 17.34 -27.35
C ARG A 74 -5.78 16.45 -26.62
N ILE A 75 -7.05 16.51 -27.02
CA ILE A 75 -8.12 15.66 -26.47
C ILE A 75 -7.77 14.18 -26.64
N ARG A 76 -7.42 13.75 -27.86
CA ARG A 76 -7.05 12.35 -28.12
C ARG A 76 -5.86 11.89 -27.28
N LYS A 77 -4.83 12.73 -27.17
CA LYS A 77 -3.66 12.44 -26.34
C LYS A 77 -4.07 12.28 -24.87
N LEU A 78 -4.91 13.18 -24.36
CA LEU A 78 -5.40 13.14 -22.99
C LEU A 78 -6.23 11.88 -22.74
N ASP A 79 -7.10 11.48 -23.67
CA ASP A 79 -7.86 10.23 -23.58
C ASP A 79 -6.95 8.99 -23.51
N ASP A 80 -5.86 8.97 -24.29
CA ASP A 80 -4.86 7.91 -24.26
C ASP A 80 -4.07 7.91 -22.94
N ASP A 81 -3.69 9.08 -22.43
CA ASP A 81 -3.00 9.24 -21.15
C ASP A 81 -3.89 8.80 -19.98
N ILE A 82 -5.18 9.15 -19.99
CA ILE A 82 -6.19 8.69 -19.01
C ILE A 82 -6.32 7.17 -19.05
N ARG A 83 -6.50 6.59 -20.25
CA ARG A 83 -6.63 5.13 -20.40
C ARG A 83 -5.37 4.40 -19.90
N SER A 84 -4.20 4.93 -20.20
CA SER A 84 -2.92 4.39 -19.72
C SER A 84 -2.83 4.45 -18.19
N SER A 85 -3.19 5.59 -17.60
CA SER A 85 -3.19 5.80 -16.16
C SER A 85 -4.13 4.84 -15.44
N ILE A 86 -5.36 4.67 -15.91
CA ILE A 86 -6.34 3.73 -15.34
C ILE A 86 -5.81 2.28 -15.39
N ARG A 87 -5.19 1.87 -16.50
CA ARG A 87 -4.59 0.53 -16.60
C ARG A 87 -3.46 0.37 -15.59
N SER A 88 -2.55 1.32 -15.52
CA SER A 88 -1.43 1.28 -14.57
C SER A 88 -1.89 1.23 -13.11
N GLN A 89 -2.97 1.94 -12.78
CA GLN A 89 -3.58 1.93 -11.46
C GLN A 89 -4.21 0.58 -11.14
N THR A 90 -4.95 0.01 -12.10
CA THR A 90 -5.57 -1.33 -11.96
C THR A 90 -4.51 -2.42 -11.74
N ASP A 91 -3.43 -2.38 -12.53
CA ASP A 91 -2.32 -3.33 -12.41
C ASP A 91 -1.62 -3.18 -11.05
N SER A 92 -1.39 -1.94 -10.61
CA SER A 92 -0.77 -1.63 -9.32
C SER A 92 -1.64 -2.07 -8.14
N GLU A 93 -2.96 -1.86 -8.21
CA GLU A 93 -3.90 -2.29 -7.17
C GLU A 93 -3.94 -3.83 -7.05
N SER A 94 -3.98 -4.54 -8.17
CA SER A 94 -3.95 -6.01 -8.18
C SER A 94 -2.62 -6.54 -7.61
N ASN A 95 -1.50 -5.95 -8.02
CA ASN A 95 -0.18 -6.33 -7.51
C ASN A 95 -0.06 -6.04 -6.00
N GLY A 96 -0.60 -4.91 -5.55
CA GLY A 96 -0.63 -4.54 -4.13
C GLY A 96 -1.42 -5.53 -3.28
N LYS A 97 -2.61 -5.96 -3.75
CA LYS A 97 -3.41 -6.99 -3.08
C LYS A 97 -2.69 -8.33 -3.02
N GLN A 98 -2.03 -8.74 -4.11
CA GLN A 98 -1.27 -9.99 -4.15
C GLN A 98 -0.07 -9.97 -3.20
N ALA A 99 0.69 -8.86 -3.17
CA ALA A 99 1.81 -8.70 -2.26
C ALA A 99 1.37 -8.71 -0.79
N LEU A 100 0.21 -8.11 -0.49
CA LEU A 100 -0.37 -8.12 0.86
C LEU A 100 -0.77 -9.53 1.30
N GLU A 101 -1.42 -10.32 0.43
CA GLU A 101 -1.82 -11.68 0.77
C GLU A 101 -0.58 -12.58 0.98
N ALA A 102 0.43 -12.45 0.12
CA ALA A 102 1.70 -13.17 0.30
C ALA A 102 2.38 -12.83 1.64
N ALA A 103 2.43 -11.55 2.00
CA ALA A 103 2.99 -11.12 3.28
C ALA A 103 2.20 -11.68 4.48
N LYS A 104 0.88 -11.80 4.37
CA LYS A 104 0.02 -12.39 5.39
C LYS A 104 0.27 -13.90 5.54
N ASP A 105 0.46 -14.62 4.43
CA ASP A 105 0.83 -16.03 4.45
C ASP A 105 2.21 -16.25 5.10
N ASP A 106 3.19 -15.41 4.76
CA ASP A 106 4.52 -15.44 5.38
C ASP A 106 4.45 -15.21 6.90
N ILE A 107 3.62 -14.26 7.34
CA ILE A 107 3.37 -14.00 8.77
C ILE A 107 2.78 -15.24 9.45
N HIS A 108 1.79 -15.89 8.83
CA HIS A 108 1.20 -17.11 9.37
C HIS A 108 2.24 -18.23 9.50
N GLU A 109 3.11 -18.40 8.50
CA GLU A 109 4.19 -19.38 8.54
C GLU A 109 5.17 -19.10 9.69
N VAL A 110 5.57 -17.84 9.88
CA VAL A 110 6.45 -17.43 10.97
C VAL A 110 5.81 -17.73 12.33
N PHE A 111 4.53 -17.42 12.53
CA PHE A 111 3.82 -17.75 13.76
C PHE A 111 3.78 -19.27 14.01
N SER A 112 3.56 -20.06 12.97
CA SER A 112 3.60 -21.53 13.07
C SER A 112 4.98 -22.00 13.51
N LYS A 113 6.05 -21.50 12.88
CA LYS A 113 7.44 -21.82 13.23
C LYS A 113 7.78 -21.43 14.67
N ILE A 114 7.35 -20.25 15.12
CA ILE A 114 7.56 -19.80 16.51
C ILE A 114 6.87 -20.76 17.49
N LYS A 115 5.64 -21.18 17.19
CA LYS A 115 4.91 -22.13 18.01
C LYS A 115 5.62 -23.49 18.09
N ASP A 116 6.09 -24.00 16.95
CA ASP A 116 6.84 -25.25 16.90
C ASP A 116 8.15 -25.19 17.68
N ILE A 117 8.87 -24.07 17.58
CA ILE A 117 10.11 -23.83 18.34
C ILE A 117 9.80 -23.81 19.83
N LYS A 118 8.73 -23.12 20.24
CA LYS A 118 8.29 -23.08 21.65
C LYS A 118 7.97 -24.48 22.17
N GLU A 119 7.17 -25.27 21.45
CA GLU A 119 6.83 -26.63 21.87
C GLU A 119 8.06 -27.54 21.97
N LYS A 120 9.04 -27.37 21.07
CA LYS A 120 10.32 -28.10 21.15
C LYS A 120 11.16 -27.64 22.34
N ALA A 121 11.20 -26.34 22.62
CA ALA A 121 11.91 -25.78 23.76
C ALA A 121 11.32 -26.28 25.08
N ASP A 122 9.99 -26.27 25.23
CA ASP A 122 9.29 -26.77 26.42
C ASP A 122 9.63 -28.26 26.67
N LYS A 123 9.55 -29.10 25.62
CA LYS A 123 9.95 -30.52 25.71
C LYS A 123 11.43 -30.70 26.06
N SER A 124 12.30 -29.85 25.52
CA SER A 124 13.72 -29.89 25.83
C SER A 124 14.00 -29.47 27.27
N GLU A 125 13.26 -28.51 27.80
CA GLU A 125 13.36 -28.07 29.20
C GLU A 125 12.98 -29.20 30.15
N ASP A 126 11.85 -29.87 29.88
CA ASP A 126 11.39 -31.01 30.69
C ASP A 126 12.39 -32.16 30.66
N MET A 127 12.96 -32.47 29.49
CA MET A 127 14.01 -33.49 29.38
C MET A 127 15.25 -33.15 30.21
N VAL A 128 15.69 -31.89 30.19
CA VAL A 128 16.84 -31.43 30.98
C VAL A 128 16.54 -31.47 32.48
N LYS A 129 15.30 -31.15 32.89
CA LYS A 129 14.87 -31.29 34.30
C LYS A 129 14.95 -32.74 34.78
N GLU A 130 14.51 -33.69 33.96
CA GLU A 130 14.60 -35.12 34.32
C GLU A 130 16.07 -35.57 34.40
N ILE A 131 16.91 -35.21 33.42
CA ILE A 131 18.34 -35.55 33.43
C ILE A 131 19.03 -34.98 34.67
N THR A 132 18.76 -33.72 35.02
CA THR A 132 19.38 -33.08 36.19
C THR A 132 18.89 -33.68 37.50
N ARG A 133 17.63 -34.13 37.57
CA ARG A 133 17.11 -34.90 38.70
C ARG A 133 17.84 -36.23 38.86
N ASP A 134 18.03 -36.96 37.77
CA ASP A 134 18.70 -38.26 37.79
C ASP A 134 20.19 -38.13 38.15
N ILE A 135 20.87 -37.09 37.64
CA ILE A 135 22.25 -36.75 38.05
C ILE A 135 22.32 -36.53 39.57
N LYS A 136 21.37 -35.79 40.14
CA LYS A 136 21.32 -35.55 41.58
C LYS A 136 21.12 -36.84 42.39
N GLN A 137 20.26 -37.74 41.94
CA GLN A 137 20.08 -39.05 42.58
C GLN A 137 21.36 -39.89 42.52
N LEU A 138 22.04 -39.89 41.37
CA LEU A 138 23.31 -40.59 41.19
C LEU A 138 24.40 -40.04 42.11
N ASP A 139 24.46 -38.72 42.29
CA ASP A 139 25.41 -38.06 43.19
C ASP A 139 25.18 -38.44 44.66
N HIS A 140 23.91 -38.48 45.11
CA HIS A 140 23.56 -38.99 46.43
C HIS A 140 24.03 -40.45 46.62
N GLY A 141 23.77 -41.33 45.63
CA GLY A 141 24.23 -42.71 45.64
C GLY A 141 25.75 -42.83 45.74
N LYS A 142 26.49 -42.07 44.92
CA LYS A 142 27.96 -42.02 44.95
C LYS A 142 28.47 -41.57 46.32
N ARG A 143 27.89 -40.54 46.92
CA ARG A 143 28.26 -40.03 48.24
C ARG A 143 28.00 -41.07 49.34
N HIS A 144 26.86 -41.75 49.30
CA HIS A 144 26.53 -42.83 50.25
C HIS A 144 27.53 -43.98 50.14
N LEU A 145 27.79 -44.47 48.92
CA LEU A 145 28.77 -45.54 48.69
C LEU A 145 30.18 -45.15 49.18
N THR A 146 30.62 -43.93 48.86
CA THR A 146 31.92 -43.42 49.30
C THR A 146 32.02 -43.38 50.83
N SER A 147 30.95 -42.93 51.50
CA SER A 147 30.89 -42.92 52.97
C SER A 147 30.94 -44.34 53.54
N SER A 148 30.19 -45.28 53.00
CA SER A 148 30.19 -46.68 53.45
C SER A 148 31.55 -47.34 53.29
N ILE A 149 32.22 -47.14 52.15
CA ILE A 149 33.58 -47.64 51.89
C ILE A 149 34.57 -47.02 52.88
N THR A 150 34.47 -45.70 53.11
CA THR A 150 35.35 -44.99 54.05
C THR A 150 35.19 -45.54 55.46
N THR A 151 33.96 -45.71 55.95
CA THR A 151 33.70 -46.29 57.28
C THR A 151 34.21 -47.72 57.38
N LEU A 152 33.99 -48.54 56.35
CA LEU A 152 34.47 -49.92 56.32
C LEU A 152 36.01 -49.97 56.40
N ASN A 153 36.71 -49.12 55.66
CA ASN A 153 38.17 -49.02 55.71
C ASN A 153 38.67 -48.61 57.11
N HIS A 154 37.95 -47.74 57.82
CA HIS A 154 38.29 -47.36 59.20
C HIS A 154 38.02 -48.48 60.22
N LEU A 155 37.10 -49.40 59.93
CA LEU A 155 36.82 -50.57 60.79
C LEU A 155 37.75 -51.76 60.51
N HIS A 156 38.28 -51.85 59.29
CA HIS A 156 39.20 -52.91 58.86
C HIS A 156 40.67 -52.59 59.21
N MET A 157 40.99 -51.34 59.54
CA MET A 157 42.29 -50.91 60.07
C MET A 157 42.39 -51.09 61.58
#